data_AF-A0A538A3G8-F1
#
_entry.id   AF-A0A538A3G8-F1
#
_cell.length_a   1.000
_cell.length_b   1.000
_cell.length_c   1.000
_cell.angle_alpha   90.00
_cell.angle_beta   90.00
_cell.angle_gamma   90.00
#
_symmetry.space_group_name_H-M   'P 1'
#
loop_
_entity.id
_entity.type
_entity.pdbx_description
1 polymer ?
#
loop_
_entity_poly.entity_id
_entity_poly.type
_entity_poly.pdbx_seq_one_letter_code
_entity_poly.pdbx_strand_id
1 'polypeptide(L)'
;MRARKFVDRLAAARIGTTHNFYREGEGAELRRDRLAAYLEERASAPVLLVGEAPGFRGARISGVPFTSERQLTGAGPAESTATIVQRALAELDLDVLCWNVVPTHPGTERSNRRPTRPEVEASREFLEPLARRRRVIAVGRLAERVTGAPYVRHPSHGGAAEFKRGLELLEGGNRRPCC
;
A
#
# COMPACT_ATOMS: atom_id res chain seq x y z
N MET A 1 5.32 -15.82 -7.75
CA MET A 1 5.68 -15.57 -6.33
C MET A 1 4.67 -16.33 -5.47
N ARG A 2 5.08 -17.16 -4.51
CA ARG A 2 4.14 -17.75 -3.54
C ARG A 2 3.89 -16.71 -2.44
N ALA A 3 2.66 -16.25 -2.25
CA ALA A 3 2.36 -15.13 -1.38
C ALA A 3 2.74 -15.41 0.08
N ARG A 4 2.39 -16.58 0.62
CA ARG A 4 2.75 -16.94 2.00
C ARG A 4 4.25 -16.86 2.26
N LYS A 5 5.07 -17.45 1.40
CA LYS A 5 6.55 -17.37 1.52
C LYS A 5 7.07 -15.93 1.44
N PHE A 6 6.43 -15.08 0.64
CA PHE A 6 6.77 -13.66 0.58
C PHE A 6 6.46 -12.95 1.90
N VAL A 7 5.28 -13.21 2.48
CA VAL A 7 4.84 -12.64 3.76
C VAL A 7 5.70 -13.14 4.92
N ASP A 8 6.09 -14.41 4.94
CA ASP A 8 6.95 -14.97 5.99
C ASP A 8 8.34 -14.30 6.00
N ARG A 9 8.90 -13.98 4.81
CA ARG A 9 10.13 -13.17 4.72
C ARG A 9 9.93 -11.76 5.25
N LEU A 10 8.80 -11.13 4.94
CA LEU A 10 8.47 -9.80 5.47
C LEU A 10 8.33 -9.82 7.00
N ALA A 11 7.68 -10.83 7.56
CA ALA A 11 7.57 -11.01 9.01
C ALA A 11 8.95 -11.26 9.67
N ALA A 12 9.85 -11.96 8.98
CA ALA A 12 11.21 -12.16 9.46
C ALA A 12 12.10 -10.92 9.31
N ALA A 13 11.74 -9.93 8.49
CA ALA A 13 12.57 -8.77 8.19
C ALA A 13 12.69 -7.78 9.37
N ARG A 14 13.84 -7.11 9.45
CA ARG A 14 14.07 -5.94 10.29
C ARG A 14 14.28 -4.73 9.38
N ILE A 15 13.36 -3.77 9.43
CA ILE A 15 13.39 -2.56 8.59
C ILE A 15 13.59 -1.36 9.51
N GLY A 16 14.85 -0.97 9.70
CA GLY A 16 15.23 0.14 10.60
C GLY A 16 14.61 0.03 11.99
N THR A 17 13.99 1.12 12.46
CA THR A 17 13.29 1.18 13.77
C THR A 17 11.77 1.06 13.62
N THR A 18 11.29 0.64 12.44
CA THR A 18 9.86 0.46 12.21
C THR A 18 9.30 -0.67 13.05
N HIS A 19 8.03 -0.54 13.46
CA HIS A 19 7.30 -1.63 14.07
C HIS A 19 6.81 -2.61 12.98
N ASN A 20 7.36 -3.82 13.00
CA ASN A 20 6.96 -4.90 12.11
C ASN A 20 5.77 -5.67 12.71
N PHE A 21 4.57 -5.15 12.48
CA PHE A 21 3.31 -5.72 12.97
C PHE A 21 2.93 -7.07 12.32
N TYR A 22 3.71 -7.57 11.33
CA TYR A 22 3.59 -8.94 10.82
C TYR A 22 4.47 -9.94 11.59
N ARG A 23 5.50 -9.45 12.29
CA ARG A 23 6.41 -10.26 13.10
C ARG A 23 5.84 -10.54 14.47
N GLU A 24 5.37 -9.50 15.13
CA GLU A 24 5.11 -9.49 16.57
C GLU A 24 3.84 -8.69 16.92
N GLY A 25 3.35 -8.92 18.14
CA GLY A 25 2.13 -8.33 18.68
C GLY A 25 0.87 -9.14 18.40
N GLU A 26 -0.19 -8.81 19.13
CA GLU A 26 -1.50 -9.43 18.97
C GLU A 26 -2.01 -9.26 17.52
N GLY A 27 -2.51 -10.36 16.93
CA GLY A 27 -3.00 -10.38 15.56
C GLY A 27 -1.92 -10.41 14.47
N ALA A 28 -0.64 -10.61 14.79
CA ALA A 28 0.42 -10.71 13.77
C ALA A 28 0.17 -11.86 12.77
N GLU A 29 -0.28 -13.02 13.24
CA GLU A 29 -0.68 -14.14 12.37
C GLU A 29 -1.87 -13.78 11.48
N LEU A 30 -2.93 -13.22 12.04
CA LEU A 30 -4.09 -12.75 11.28
C LEU A 30 -3.68 -11.76 10.17
N ARG A 31 -2.80 -10.81 10.48
CA ARG A 31 -2.29 -9.85 9.47
C ARG A 31 -1.47 -10.53 8.38
N ARG A 32 -0.69 -11.56 8.72
CA ARG A 32 0.04 -12.38 7.72
C ARG A 32 -0.93 -13.15 6.81
N ASP A 33 -1.98 -13.74 7.38
CA ASP A 33 -2.99 -14.48 6.61
C ASP A 33 -3.75 -13.55 5.67
N ARG A 34 -4.21 -12.39 6.18
CA ARG A 34 -4.87 -11.35 5.38
C ARG A 34 -3.98 -10.85 4.25
N LEU A 35 -2.71 -10.56 4.53
CA LEU A 35 -1.77 -10.10 3.52
C LEU A 35 -1.50 -11.16 2.45
N ALA A 36 -1.36 -12.44 2.85
CA ALA A 36 -1.13 -13.53 1.92
C ALA A 36 -2.34 -13.71 0.99
N ALA A 37 -3.56 -13.76 1.54
CA ALA A 37 -4.79 -13.86 0.77
C ALA A 37 -4.95 -12.67 -0.20
N TYR A 38 -4.69 -11.45 0.28
CA TYR A 38 -4.73 -10.25 -0.55
C TYR A 38 -3.75 -10.28 -1.73
N LEU A 39 -2.51 -10.71 -1.49
CA LEU A 39 -1.49 -10.83 -2.55
C LEU A 39 -1.83 -11.93 -3.57
N GLU A 40 -2.53 -12.98 -3.16
CA GLU A 40 -3.02 -14.03 -4.06
C GLU A 40 -4.19 -13.54 -4.89
N GLU A 41 -5.18 -12.89 -4.28
CA GLU A 41 -6.32 -12.29 -4.96
C GLU A 41 -5.88 -11.26 -6.02
N ARG A 42 -4.88 -10.43 -5.71
CA ARG A 42 -4.36 -9.38 -6.60
C ARG A 42 -3.14 -9.79 -7.42
N ALA A 43 -2.86 -11.09 -7.51
CA ALA A 43 -1.67 -11.60 -8.19
C ALA A 43 -1.61 -11.24 -9.68
N SER A 44 -2.77 -11.12 -10.34
CA SER A 44 -2.91 -10.74 -11.75
C SER A 44 -3.09 -9.24 -12.01
N ALA A 45 -3.28 -8.44 -10.95
CA ALA A 45 -3.59 -7.02 -11.10
C ALA A 45 -2.49 -6.31 -11.91
N PRO A 46 -2.83 -5.61 -13.02
CA PRO A 46 -1.87 -5.02 -13.94
C PRO A 46 -1.18 -3.78 -13.39
N VAL A 47 -1.78 -3.15 -12.39
CA VAL A 47 -1.30 -1.90 -11.78
C VAL A 47 -0.83 -2.15 -10.35
N LEU A 48 0.28 -1.52 -9.98
CA LEU A 48 0.80 -1.45 -8.62
C LEU A 48 0.69 -0.01 -8.11
N LEU A 49 -0.21 0.24 -7.17
CA LEU A 49 -0.33 1.52 -6.49
C LEU A 49 0.56 1.53 -5.23
N VAL A 50 1.55 2.42 -5.18
CA VAL A 50 2.59 2.43 -4.15
C VAL A 50 2.45 3.65 -3.25
N GLY A 51 2.13 3.44 -1.97
CA GLY A 51 2.11 4.43 -0.91
C GLY A 51 3.45 4.59 -0.18
N GLU A 52 3.49 5.50 0.79
CA GLU A 52 4.68 5.74 1.61
C GLU A 52 4.89 4.62 2.65
N ALA A 53 3.97 4.48 3.60
CA ALA A 53 4.02 3.50 4.67
C ALA A 53 2.63 3.30 5.32
N PRO A 54 2.39 2.16 6.00
CA PRO A 54 1.20 1.95 6.82
C PRO A 54 0.99 3.06 7.86
N GLY A 55 -0.21 3.63 7.91
CA GLY A 55 -0.60 4.55 8.99
C GLY A 55 -1.02 3.81 10.26
N PHE A 56 -0.93 4.49 11.42
CA PHE A 56 -1.18 3.90 12.73
C PHE A 56 -2.60 3.36 12.94
N ARG A 57 -3.59 3.86 12.18
CA ARG A 57 -5.01 3.43 12.19
C ARG A 57 -5.42 2.60 10.97
N GLY A 58 -4.54 2.46 9.97
CA GLY A 58 -4.82 1.78 8.71
C GLY A 58 -4.18 0.41 8.65
N ALA A 59 -3.30 0.24 7.65
CA ALA A 59 -2.63 -1.02 7.35
C ALA A 59 -1.81 -1.61 8.52
N ARG A 60 -1.37 -0.78 9.49
CA ARG A 60 -0.74 -1.29 10.72
C ARG A 60 -1.66 -2.24 11.49
N ILE A 61 -2.95 -1.93 11.51
CA ILE A 61 -3.97 -2.70 12.24
C ILE A 61 -4.54 -3.80 11.34
N SER A 62 -4.90 -3.47 10.10
CA SER A 62 -5.59 -4.40 9.20
C SER A 62 -4.66 -5.46 8.59
N GLY A 63 -3.38 -5.13 8.41
CA GLY A 63 -2.41 -5.94 7.68
C GLY A 63 -2.49 -5.81 6.15
N VAL A 64 -3.36 -4.95 5.60
CA VAL A 64 -3.55 -4.82 4.15
C VAL A 64 -3.28 -3.37 3.71
N PRO A 65 -2.39 -3.14 2.71
CA PRO A 65 -2.05 -1.79 2.24
C PRO A 65 -3.29 -1.00 1.76
N PHE A 66 -3.38 0.27 2.15
CA PHE A 66 -4.51 1.16 1.86
C PHE A 66 -5.89 0.62 2.30
N THR A 67 -5.93 -0.22 3.34
CA THR A 67 -7.16 -0.77 3.90
C THR A 67 -7.16 -0.62 5.42
N SER A 68 -8.24 -0.12 6.00
CA SER A 68 -8.44 -0.02 7.45
C SER A 68 -9.21 -1.21 8.01
N GLU A 69 -9.11 -1.46 9.32
CA GLU A 69 -9.81 -2.58 9.97
C GLU A 69 -11.33 -2.50 9.75
N ARG A 70 -11.89 -1.28 9.79
CA ARG A 70 -13.31 -1.04 9.53
C ARG A 70 -13.76 -1.47 8.15
N GLN A 71 -12.89 -1.37 7.15
CA GLN A 71 -13.23 -1.82 5.78
C GLN A 71 -13.26 -3.34 5.66
N LEU A 72 -12.50 -4.05 6.50
CA LEU A 72 -12.48 -5.52 6.49
C LEU A 72 -13.60 -6.13 7.34
N THR A 73 -13.92 -5.52 8.48
CA THR A 73 -14.78 -6.15 9.50
C THR A 73 -16.07 -5.38 9.80
N GLY A 74 -16.21 -4.16 9.29
CA GLY A 74 -17.26 -3.23 9.70
C GLY A 74 -17.00 -2.55 11.06
N ALA A 75 -15.98 -2.97 11.81
CA ALA A 75 -15.66 -2.49 13.15
C ALA A 75 -14.20 -2.01 13.29
N GLY A 76 -13.89 -1.33 14.39
CA GLY A 76 -12.53 -0.84 14.67
C GLY A 76 -12.18 0.49 13.98
N PRO A 77 -10.88 0.85 13.92
CA PRO A 77 -10.45 2.14 13.41
C PRO A 77 -10.71 2.28 11.91
N ALA A 78 -11.15 3.47 11.52
CA ALA A 78 -11.12 3.94 10.14
C ALA A 78 -9.87 4.80 9.90
N GLU A 79 -9.38 4.79 8.67
CA GLU A 79 -8.31 5.69 8.22
C GLU A 79 -8.78 6.44 6.96
N SER A 80 -8.72 7.77 6.99
CA SER A 80 -9.23 8.61 5.91
C SER A 80 -8.57 8.32 4.55
N THR A 81 -7.25 8.13 4.54
CA THR A 81 -6.52 7.76 3.32
C THR A 81 -7.00 6.43 2.75
N ALA A 82 -7.09 5.39 3.58
CA ALA A 82 -7.60 4.08 3.15
C ALA A 82 -9.03 4.18 2.59
N THR A 83 -9.92 4.94 3.25
CA THR A 83 -11.29 5.17 2.76
C THR A 83 -11.30 5.85 1.40
N ILE A 84 -10.50 6.92 1.22
CA ILE A 84 -10.47 7.68 -0.04
C ILE A 84 -9.89 6.82 -1.17
N VAL A 85 -8.79 6.10 -0.92
CA VAL A 85 -8.17 5.23 -1.93
C VAL A 85 -9.14 4.14 -2.37
N GLN A 86 -9.69 3.37 -1.44
CA GLN A 86 -10.60 2.27 -1.79
C GLN A 86 -11.86 2.76 -2.49
N ARG A 87 -12.41 3.91 -2.08
CA ARG A 87 -13.54 4.52 -2.77
C ARG A 87 -13.20 4.91 -4.20
N ALA A 88 -12.06 5.55 -4.43
CA ALA A 88 -11.64 5.93 -5.78
C ALA A 88 -11.38 4.72 -6.68
N LEU A 89 -10.73 3.66 -6.15
CA LEU A 89 -10.51 2.41 -6.89
C LEU A 89 -11.83 1.75 -7.30
N ALA A 90 -12.81 1.71 -6.38
CA ALA A 90 -14.14 1.16 -6.65
C ALA A 90 -14.93 2.00 -7.66
N GLU A 91 -14.92 3.34 -7.52
CA GLU A 91 -15.63 4.24 -8.44
C GLU A 91 -15.06 4.22 -9.86
N LEU A 92 -13.77 3.87 -10.02
CA LEU A 92 -13.09 3.80 -11.30
C LEU A 92 -12.96 2.37 -11.86
N ASP A 93 -13.45 1.37 -11.12
CA ASP A 93 -13.36 -0.06 -11.45
C ASP A 93 -11.91 -0.49 -11.80
N LEU A 94 -10.96 -0.10 -10.95
CA LEU A 94 -9.54 -0.35 -11.19
C LEU A 94 -9.06 -1.64 -10.52
N ASP A 95 -8.53 -2.55 -11.33
CA ASP A 95 -7.82 -3.73 -10.83
C ASP A 95 -6.37 -3.38 -10.45
N VAL A 96 -6.16 -3.20 -9.14
CA VAL A 96 -4.93 -2.65 -8.57
C VAL A 96 -4.43 -3.51 -7.42
N LEU A 97 -3.13 -3.77 -7.41
CA LEU A 97 -2.41 -4.19 -6.21
C LEU A 97 -1.90 -2.93 -5.49
N CYS A 98 -2.28 -2.76 -4.25
CA CYS A 98 -1.83 -1.72 -3.34
C CYS A 98 -0.62 -2.22 -2.54
N TRP A 99 0.41 -1.37 -2.44
CA TRP A 99 1.60 -1.66 -1.64
C TRP A 99 2.17 -0.36 -1.03
N ASN A 100 3.14 -0.49 -0.12
CA ASN A 100 3.87 0.64 0.45
C ASN A 100 5.37 0.53 0.18
N VAL A 101 6.04 1.67 -0.01
CA VAL A 101 7.51 1.72 -0.10
C VAL A 101 8.12 1.07 1.13
N VAL A 102 7.67 1.45 2.32
CA VAL A 102 8.05 0.80 3.58
C VAL A 102 6.85 0.00 4.08
N PRO A 103 6.88 -1.35 4.04
CA PRO A 103 5.72 -2.18 4.34
C PRO A 103 5.41 -2.32 5.84
N THR A 104 6.27 -1.78 6.71
CA THR A 104 6.15 -1.77 8.17
C THR A 104 5.91 -0.35 8.68
N HIS A 105 5.52 -0.20 9.95
CA HIS A 105 5.07 1.10 10.47
C HIS A 105 6.22 1.94 11.05
N PRO A 106 6.59 3.09 10.47
CA PRO A 106 7.69 3.93 10.96
C PRO A 106 7.29 4.87 12.11
N GLY A 107 6.10 4.76 12.69
CA GLY A 107 5.62 5.67 13.74
C GLY A 107 5.51 5.02 15.13
N THR A 108 4.68 5.63 15.97
CA THR A 108 4.27 5.08 17.27
C THR A 108 2.87 4.49 17.16
N GLU A 109 2.35 3.92 18.24
CA GLU A 109 0.96 3.43 18.26
C GLU A 109 -0.09 4.50 17.95
N ARG A 110 0.26 5.79 18.09
CA ARG A 110 -0.66 6.93 17.99
C ARG A 110 -0.23 7.99 16.97
N SER A 111 0.89 7.81 16.28
CA SER A 111 1.42 8.81 15.35
C SER A 111 2.15 8.17 14.19
N ASN A 112 2.12 8.85 13.04
CA ASN A 112 2.92 8.50 11.87
C ASN A 112 4.23 9.29 11.89
N ARG A 113 5.29 8.71 11.34
CA ARG A 113 6.53 9.42 11.00
C ARG A 113 6.92 9.09 9.56
N ARG A 114 7.66 9.98 8.91
CA ARG A 114 8.20 9.71 7.58
C ARG A 114 9.28 8.62 7.65
N PRO A 115 9.30 7.62 6.73
CA PRO A 115 10.39 6.66 6.66
C PRO A 115 11.75 7.30 6.43
N THR A 116 12.79 6.73 7.04
CA THR A 116 14.18 7.12 6.80
C THR A 116 14.73 6.48 5.52
N ARG A 117 15.86 6.99 5.02
CA ARG A 117 16.53 6.40 3.85
C ARG A 117 16.95 4.93 4.06
N PRO A 118 17.55 4.52 5.19
CA PRO A 118 17.86 3.11 5.43
C PRO A 118 16.63 2.20 5.45
N GLU A 119 15.49 2.69 5.94
CA GLU A 119 14.22 1.93 5.95
C GLU A 119 13.67 1.73 4.55
N VAL A 120 13.75 2.76 3.71
CA VAL A 120 13.38 2.66 2.29
C VAL A 120 14.29 1.65 1.58
N GLU A 121 15.60 1.70 1.83
CA GLU A 121 16.57 0.81 1.21
C GLU A 121 16.35 -0.65 1.61
N ALA A 122 16.16 -0.92 2.90
CA ALA A 122 15.85 -2.26 3.41
C ALA A 122 14.50 -2.80 2.89
N SER A 123 13.61 -1.94 2.43
CA SER A 123 12.29 -2.35 1.92
C SER A 123 12.27 -2.71 0.43
N ARG A 124 13.36 -2.43 -0.31
CA ARG A 124 13.43 -2.67 -1.76
C ARG A 124 13.16 -4.12 -2.15
N GLU A 125 13.63 -5.08 -1.34
CA GLU A 125 13.45 -6.52 -1.60
C GLU A 125 11.98 -6.97 -1.58
N PHE A 126 11.08 -6.16 -1.00
CA PHE A 126 9.64 -6.41 -0.95
C PHE A 126 8.88 -5.62 -2.03
N LEU A 127 9.38 -4.47 -2.44
CA LEU A 127 8.74 -3.66 -3.48
C LEU A 127 9.07 -4.17 -4.90
N GLU A 128 10.35 -4.43 -5.18
CA GLU A 128 10.82 -4.75 -6.54
C GLU A 128 10.14 -5.99 -7.15
N PRO A 129 9.95 -7.12 -6.43
CA PRO A 129 9.29 -8.28 -7.01
C PRO A 129 7.83 -8.01 -7.41
N LEU A 130 7.13 -7.13 -6.69
CA LEU A 130 5.74 -6.75 -6.98
C LEU A 130 5.66 -5.83 -8.19
N ALA A 131 6.65 -4.94 -8.36
CA ALA A 131 6.72 -3.96 -9.43
C ALA A 131 7.10 -4.54 -10.80
N ARG A 132 7.91 -5.61 -10.86
CA ARG A 132 8.51 -6.14 -12.11
C ARG A 132 7.56 -6.45 -13.27
N ARG A 133 6.28 -6.68 -13.02
CA ARG A 133 5.28 -7.03 -14.05
C ARG A 133 4.05 -6.13 -14.04
N ARG A 134 4.15 -4.98 -13.37
CA ARG A 134 3.02 -4.08 -13.18
C ARG A 134 3.41 -2.69 -13.60
N ARG A 135 2.42 -1.96 -14.13
CA ARG A 135 2.56 -0.51 -14.22
C ARG A 135 2.50 0.07 -12.81
N VAL A 136 3.54 0.78 -12.41
CA VAL A 136 3.61 1.39 -11.08
C VAL A 136 2.98 2.78 -11.13
N ILE A 137 2.17 3.11 -10.12
CA ILE A 137 1.67 4.45 -9.85
C ILE A 137 2.04 4.81 -8.42
N ALA A 138 2.75 5.92 -8.25
CA ALA A 138 3.17 6.40 -6.94
C ALA A 138 2.09 7.28 -6.29
N VAL A 139 1.84 7.08 -5.00
CA VAL A 139 0.96 7.92 -4.18
C VAL A 139 1.81 8.80 -3.28
N GLY A 140 1.93 10.07 -3.65
CA GLY A 140 2.73 11.06 -2.94
C GLY A 140 4.22 11.05 -3.28
N ARG A 141 4.93 12.06 -2.78
CA ARG A 141 6.29 12.42 -3.20
C ARG A 141 7.38 11.42 -2.79
N LEU A 142 7.20 10.67 -1.70
CA LEU A 142 8.18 9.65 -1.34
C LEU A 142 8.13 8.47 -2.32
N ALA A 143 6.94 7.94 -2.57
CA ALA A 143 6.75 6.86 -3.53
C ALA A 143 7.23 7.25 -4.93
N GLU A 144 6.96 8.49 -5.36
CA GLU A 144 7.46 9.04 -6.63
C GLU A 144 8.98 8.95 -6.71
N ARG A 145 9.69 9.51 -5.73
CA ARG A 145 11.16 9.51 -5.72
C ARG A 145 11.77 8.11 -5.65
N VAL A 146 11.12 7.18 -4.97
CA VAL A 146 11.67 5.81 -4.78
C VAL A 146 11.44 4.95 -6.01
N THR A 147 10.29 5.09 -6.66
CA THR A 147 9.90 4.25 -7.80
C THR A 147 10.26 4.87 -9.15
N GLY A 148 10.41 6.19 -9.23
CA GLY A 148 10.51 6.93 -10.49
C GLY A 148 9.24 6.88 -11.35
N ALA A 149 8.13 6.37 -10.79
CA ALA A 149 6.89 6.15 -11.51
C ALA A 149 6.04 7.43 -11.59
N PRO A 150 5.08 7.50 -12.54
CA PRO A 150 4.04 8.54 -12.53
C PRO A 150 3.36 8.61 -11.16
N TYR A 151 3.13 9.83 -10.69
CA TYR A 151 2.63 10.05 -9.34
C TYR A 151 1.24 10.72 -9.33
N VAL A 152 0.47 10.38 -8.31
CA VAL A 152 -0.76 11.08 -7.92
C VAL A 152 -0.58 11.76 -6.56
N ARG A 153 -1.25 12.90 -6.36
CA ARG A 153 -1.22 13.61 -5.07
C ARG A 153 -1.77 12.67 -3.98
N HIS A 154 -1.11 12.62 -2.83
CA HIS A 154 -1.60 11.84 -1.69
C HIS A 154 -2.98 12.37 -1.24
N PRO A 155 -3.97 11.51 -0.94
CA PRO A 155 -5.34 11.94 -0.64
C PRO A 155 -5.53 12.67 0.70
N SER A 156 -4.45 12.84 1.48
CA SER A 156 -4.49 13.53 2.78
C SER A 156 -4.59 15.05 2.61
N HIS A 157 -4.99 15.75 3.67
CA HIS A 157 -5.04 17.23 3.72
C HIS A 157 -5.80 17.83 2.52
N GLY A 158 -7.02 17.34 2.29
CA GLY A 158 -7.90 17.82 1.22
C GLY A 158 -7.57 17.27 -0.17
N GLY A 159 -6.60 16.37 -0.33
CA GLY A 159 -6.14 15.87 -1.64
C GLY A 159 -6.99 14.80 -2.32
N ALA A 160 -8.21 14.55 -1.83
CA ALA A 160 -9.05 13.47 -2.35
C ALA A 160 -9.44 13.69 -3.82
N ALA A 161 -9.80 14.92 -4.19
CA ALA A 161 -10.22 15.25 -5.56
C ALA A 161 -9.05 15.14 -6.55
N GLU A 162 -7.88 15.67 -6.21
CA GLU A 162 -6.71 15.58 -7.08
C GLU A 162 -6.14 14.16 -7.16
N PHE A 163 -6.24 13.37 -6.08
CA PHE A 163 -5.90 11.95 -6.10
C PHE A 163 -6.74 11.21 -7.14
N LYS A 164 -8.08 11.33 -7.06
CA LYS A 164 -8.99 10.66 -7.99
C LYS A 164 -8.76 11.10 -9.43
N ARG A 165 -8.68 12.42 -9.68
CA ARG A 165 -8.39 12.97 -11.01
C ARG A 165 -7.05 12.48 -11.56
N GLY A 166 -6.03 12.37 -10.70
CA GLY A 166 -4.73 11.82 -11.07
C GLY A 166 -4.82 10.37 -11.52
N LEU A 167 -5.57 9.53 -10.79
CA LEU A 167 -5.80 8.14 -11.19
C LEU A 167 -6.55 8.07 -12.53
N GLU A 168 -7.62 8.84 -12.69
CA GLU A 168 -8.40 8.91 -13.94
C GLU A 168 -7.52 9.24 -15.16
N LEU A 169 -6.61 10.21 -15.04
CA LEU A 169 -5.73 10.60 -16.13
C LEU A 169 -4.71 9.51 -16.47
N LEU A 170 -4.11 8.87 -15.47
CA LEU A 170 -3.11 7.83 -15.67
C LEU A 170 -3.71 6.53 -16.21
N GLU A 171 -4.95 6.23 -15.85
CA GLU A 171 -5.70 5.07 -16.37
C GLU A 171 -6.33 5.37 -17.74
N GLY A 172 -6.97 6.53 -17.88
CA GLY A 172 -7.66 6.96 -19.10
C GLY A 172 -6.73 7.26 -20.27
N GLY A 173 -5.51 7.76 -20.01
CA GLY A 173 -4.50 7.99 -21.05
C GLY A 173 -4.01 6.72 -21.76
N ASN A 174 -4.41 5.53 -21.28
CA ASN A 174 -4.04 4.23 -21.85
C ASN A 174 -5.21 3.46 -22.47
N ARG A 175 -6.46 3.95 -22.36
CA ARG A 175 -7.57 3.51 -23.22
C ARG A 175 -7.41 4.19 -24.57
N ARG A 176 -6.48 3.72 -25.41
CA ARG A 176 -6.53 4.10 -26.84
C ARG A 176 -7.90 3.65 -27.37
N PRO A 177 -8.65 4.49 -28.10
CA PRO A 177 -9.80 3.99 -28.82
C PRO A 177 -9.30 2.89 -29.75
N CYS A 178 -9.87 1.69 -29.62
CA CYS A 178 -9.76 0.71 -30.69
C CYS A 178 -10.33 1.38 -31.94
N CYS A 179 -9.46 1.62 -32.92
CA CYS A 179 -9.85 1.96 -34.27
C CYS A 179 -10.75 0.87 -34.85
#